data_AF-A0A391PC60-F1
#
_entry.id   AF-A0A391PC60-F1
#
_cell.length_a   1.000
_cell.length_b   1.000
_cell.length_c   1.000
_cell.angle_alpha   90.00
_cell.angle_beta   90.00
_cell.angle_gamma   90.00
#
_symmetry.space_group_name_H-M   'P 1'
#
loop_
_entity.id
_entity.type
_entity.pdbx_description
1 polymer ?
#
loop_
_entity_poly.entity_id
_entity_poly.type
_entity_poly.pdbx_seq_one_letter_code
_entity_poly.pdbx_strand_id
1 'polypeptide(L)'
;MGTHHNGGSDRDGVPNHRARIAHTALRTLVARIESLPASDSDGFVTAAGRVLHELRKLDVTISAAAEFGGPAPVLALSAIRRTYTALLSRVAQSPHATLGQRLAASRHRAELTAFEAAGACGVALEVIVGVEARLPVPEDAAAALQGLVDQLDQVTAVA
;
A
#
# COMPACT_ATOMS: atom_id res chain seq x y z
N MET A 1 -52.95 23.51 13.55
CA MET A 1 -52.32 23.68 12.22
C MET A 1 -50.93 24.27 12.45
N GLY A 2 -49.87 23.51 12.19
CA GLY A 2 -48.49 23.93 12.50
C GLY A 2 -47.58 22.74 12.67
N THR A 3 -47.39 21.96 11.60
CA THR A 3 -46.43 20.86 11.57
C THR A 3 -45.01 21.42 11.47
N HIS A 4 -44.22 21.17 12.51
CA HIS A 4 -42.77 21.30 12.47
C HIS A 4 -42.22 20.37 11.37
N HIS A 5 -41.76 20.94 10.25
CA HIS A 5 -40.90 20.21 9.32
C HIS A 5 -39.45 20.52 9.67
N ASN A 6 -38.88 19.60 10.45
CA ASN A 6 -37.47 19.56 10.80
C ASN A 6 -36.64 19.24 9.55
N GLY A 7 -36.17 20.29 8.87
CA GLY A 7 -35.15 20.19 7.84
C GLY A 7 -33.77 20.12 8.49
N GLY A 8 -33.29 18.90 8.77
CA GLY A 8 -32.00 18.70 9.42
C GLY A 8 -31.35 17.37 9.07
N SER A 9 -30.19 17.47 8.42
CA SER A 9 -29.11 16.47 8.32
C SER A 9 -29.38 15.22 7.47
N ASP A 10 -29.26 15.36 6.15
CA ASP A 10 -28.89 14.24 5.26
C ASP A 10 -27.62 14.54 4.43
N ARG A 11 -26.78 15.48 4.91
CA ARG A 11 -25.50 15.85 4.27
C ARG A 11 -24.25 15.47 5.07
N ASP A 12 -24.41 14.92 6.28
CA ASP A 12 -23.30 14.51 7.15
C ASP A 12 -22.93 13.00 7.06
N GLY A 13 -23.75 12.19 6.38
CA GLY A 13 -23.70 10.72 6.49
C GLY A 13 -22.67 10.00 5.61
N VAL A 14 -22.43 10.49 4.39
CA VAL A 14 -21.63 9.75 3.38
C VAL A 14 -20.10 9.86 3.61
N PRO A 15 -19.52 11.02 3.98
CA PRO A 15 -18.07 11.13 4.17
C PRO A 15 -17.56 10.33 5.38
N ASN A 16 -18.32 10.35 6.49
CA ASN A 16 -17.94 9.70 7.75
C ASN A 16 -18.16 8.19 7.74
N HIS A 17 -19.19 7.70 7.05
CA HIS A 17 -19.44 6.25 6.95
C HIS A 17 -18.27 5.51 6.29
N ARG A 18 -17.67 6.10 5.27
CA ARG A 18 -16.56 5.49 4.52
C ARG A 18 -15.27 5.46 5.32
N ALA A 19 -14.97 6.55 6.01
CA ALA A 19 -13.89 6.56 6.99
C ALA A 19 -14.11 5.44 8.03
N ARG A 20 -15.32 5.26 8.55
CA ARG A 20 -15.64 4.19 9.50
C ARG A 20 -15.47 2.78 8.91
N ILE A 21 -15.89 2.54 7.67
CA ILE A 21 -15.64 1.29 6.95
C ILE A 21 -14.13 1.05 6.83
N ALA A 22 -13.38 2.07 6.39
CA ALA A 22 -11.93 1.99 6.23
C ALA A 22 -11.23 1.63 7.56
N HIS A 23 -11.60 2.28 8.66
CA HIS A 23 -11.06 1.96 9.99
C HIS A 23 -11.40 0.53 10.41
N THR A 24 -12.62 0.07 10.14
CA THR A 24 -13.04 -1.30 10.48
C THR A 24 -12.26 -2.34 9.67
N ALA A 25 -12.14 -2.14 8.36
CA ALA A 25 -11.37 -2.99 7.48
C ALA A 25 -9.87 -2.99 7.87
N LEU A 26 -9.30 -1.82 8.15
CA LEU A 26 -7.93 -1.68 8.60
C LEU A 26 -7.67 -2.44 9.91
N ARG A 27 -8.57 -2.34 10.90
CA ARG A 27 -8.45 -3.09 12.16
C ARG A 27 -8.42 -4.61 11.91
N THR A 28 -9.26 -5.11 11.01
CA THR A 28 -9.24 -6.53 10.61
C THR A 28 -7.92 -6.90 9.93
N LEU A 29 -7.38 -6.03 9.08
CA LEU A 29 -6.10 -6.26 8.43
C LEU A 29 -4.94 -6.23 9.44
N VAL A 30 -4.96 -5.32 10.41
CA VAL A 30 -3.97 -5.26 11.50
C VAL A 30 -3.99 -6.54 12.33
N ALA A 31 -5.16 -7.03 12.74
CA ALA A 31 -5.27 -8.30 13.45
C ALA A 31 -4.69 -9.48 12.62
N ARG A 32 -4.86 -9.46 11.29
CA ARG A 32 -4.24 -10.45 10.41
C ARG A 32 -2.72 -10.30 10.30
N ILE A 33 -2.18 -9.08 10.42
CA ILE A 33 -0.74 -8.81 10.46
C ILE A 33 -0.13 -9.38 11.74
N GLU A 34 -0.82 -9.21 12.86
CA GLU A 34 -0.43 -9.74 14.17
C GLU A 34 -0.42 -11.27 14.18
N SER A 35 -1.30 -11.91 13.42
CA SER A 35 -1.37 -13.36 13.28
C SER A 35 -0.50 -13.93 12.17
N LEU A 36 0.39 -13.15 11.55
CA LEU A 36 1.24 -13.65 10.47
C LEU A 36 2.26 -14.68 10.99
N PRO A 37 2.67 -15.65 10.15
CA PRO A 37 3.76 -16.57 10.47
C PRO A 37 5.09 -15.86 10.77
N ALA A 38 6.05 -16.62 11.29
CA ALA A 38 7.43 -16.19 11.49
C ALA A 38 8.05 -15.67 10.18
N SER A 39 8.79 -14.56 10.25
CA SER A 39 9.25 -13.78 9.09
C SER A 39 10.25 -14.49 8.18
N ASP A 40 10.89 -15.53 8.68
CA ASP A 40 11.83 -16.41 7.99
C ASP A 40 11.14 -17.57 7.27
N SER A 41 9.83 -17.77 7.46
CA SER A 41 9.08 -18.83 6.79
C SER A 41 8.58 -18.41 5.40
N ASP A 42 8.55 -19.34 4.45
CA ASP A 42 7.90 -19.14 3.13
C ASP A 42 6.41 -18.73 3.27
N GLY A 43 5.76 -19.25 4.31
CA GLY A 43 4.36 -18.94 4.64
C GLY A 43 4.14 -17.46 4.95
N PHE A 44 5.15 -16.77 5.52
CA PHE A 44 5.05 -15.36 5.85
C PHE A 44 4.92 -14.49 4.59
N VAL A 45 5.81 -14.63 3.60
CA VAL A 45 5.79 -13.79 2.39
C VAL A 45 4.48 -13.97 1.61
N THR A 46 3.96 -15.19 1.56
CA THR A 46 2.66 -15.46 0.92
C THR A 46 1.50 -14.83 1.69
N ALA A 47 1.42 -15.02 3.01
CA ALA A 47 0.35 -14.46 3.82
C ALA A 47 0.40 -12.92 3.87
N ALA A 48 1.59 -12.35 4.07
CA ALA A 48 1.81 -10.91 4.10
C ALA A 48 1.52 -10.26 2.74
N GLY A 49 1.89 -10.92 1.63
CA GLY A 49 1.56 -10.47 0.27
C GLY A 49 0.05 -10.31 0.05
N ARG A 50 -0.77 -11.23 0.58
CA ARG A 50 -2.24 -11.10 0.53
C ARG A 50 -2.72 -9.88 1.31
N VAL A 51 -2.16 -9.62 2.49
CA VAL A 51 -2.53 -8.45 3.30
C VAL A 51 -2.10 -7.14 2.60
N LEU A 52 -0.91 -7.08 2.02
CA LEU A 52 -0.43 -5.93 1.24
C LEU A 52 -1.37 -5.62 0.07
N HIS A 53 -1.82 -6.65 -0.65
CA HIS A 53 -2.79 -6.48 -1.75
C HIS A 53 -4.11 -5.87 -1.26
N GLU A 54 -4.66 -6.38 -0.15
CA GLU A 54 -5.90 -5.85 0.43
C GLU A 54 -5.74 -4.41 0.95
N LEU A 55 -4.60 -4.07 1.56
CA LEU A 55 -4.28 -2.69 1.96
C LEU A 55 -4.24 -1.75 0.75
N ARG A 56 -3.62 -2.16 -0.36
CA ARG A 56 -3.57 -1.36 -1.60
C ARG A 56 -4.95 -1.17 -2.22
N LYS A 57 -5.77 -2.21 -2.25
CA LYS A 57 -7.18 -2.11 -2.68
C LYS A 57 -7.98 -1.13 -1.83
N LEU A 58 -7.77 -1.17 -0.52
CA LEU A 58 -8.43 -0.27 0.41
C LEU A 58 -7.99 1.18 0.17
N ASP A 59 -6.70 1.44 -0.04
CA ASP A 59 -6.19 2.78 -0.38
C ASP A 59 -6.83 3.33 -1.67
N VAL A 60 -6.87 2.53 -2.75
CA VAL A 60 -7.50 2.92 -4.02
C VAL A 60 -8.99 3.20 -3.84
N THR A 61 -9.70 2.36 -3.10
CA THR A 61 -11.16 2.50 -2.88
C THR A 61 -11.51 3.77 -2.10
N ILE A 62 -10.66 4.17 -1.15
CA ILE A 62 -10.86 5.39 -0.37
C ILE A 62 -10.39 6.64 -1.12
N SER A 63 -9.29 6.56 -1.86
CA SER A 63 -8.73 7.70 -2.62
C SER A 63 -9.50 8.04 -3.89
N ALA A 64 -10.08 7.06 -4.58
CA ALA A 64 -10.85 7.26 -5.82
C ALA A 64 -12.14 8.07 -5.62
N ALA A 65 -12.52 8.35 -4.37
CA ALA A 65 -13.55 9.34 -4.12
C ALA A 65 -12.94 10.71 -3.92
N ALA A 66 -12.93 11.45 -5.02
CA ALA A 66 -12.36 12.77 -5.17
C ALA A 66 -12.92 13.85 -4.22
N GLU A 67 -13.97 13.56 -3.44
CA GLU A 67 -14.52 14.49 -2.44
C GLU A 67 -14.23 13.98 -1.03
N PHE A 68 -13.05 14.36 -0.51
CA PHE A 68 -12.77 14.24 0.91
C PHE A 68 -13.65 15.22 1.67
N GLY A 69 -14.85 14.79 2.08
CA GLY A 69 -15.80 15.57 2.87
C GLY A 69 -15.35 15.80 4.32
N GLY A 70 -14.09 16.21 4.53
CA GLY A 70 -13.48 16.44 5.84
C GLY A 70 -12.15 15.70 6.05
N PRO A 71 -11.50 15.87 7.21
CA PRO A 71 -10.18 15.30 7.51
C PRO A 71 -10.20 13.78 7.77
N ALA A 72 -11.34 13.18 8.13
CA ALA A 72 -11.41 11.79 8.56
C ALA A 72 -10.99 10.77 7.46
N PRO A 73 -11.40 10.89 6.19
CA PRO A 73 -10.87 10.06 5.10
C PRO A 73 -9.37 10.19 4.88
N VAL A 74 -8.82 11.40 5.03
CA VAL A 74 -7.38 11.66 4.88
C VAL A 74 -6.59 10.96 5.99
N LEU A 75 -7.07 11.03 7.24
CA LEU A 75 -6.46 10.30 8.35
C LEU A 75 -6.55 8.79 8.16
N ALA A 76 -7.67 8.27 7.62
CA ALA A 76 -7.81 6.86 7.30
C ALA A 76 -6.80 6.41 6.22
N LEU A 77 -6.66 7.17 5.12
CA LEU A 77 -5.65 6.92 4.09
C LEU A 77 -4.24 6.93 4.67
N SER A 78 -3.95 7.92 5.52
CA SER A 78 -2.66 8.03 6.20
C SER A 78 -2.36 6.78 7.05
N ALA A 79 -3.35 6.26 7.79
CA ALA A 79 -3.21 5.04 8.58
C ALA A 79 -3.02 3.78 7.71
N ILE A 80 -3.76 3.66 6.60
CA ILE A 80 -3.62 2.57 5.63
C ILE A 80 -2.21 2.56 5.04
N ARG A 81 -1.74 3.71 4.56
CA ARG A 81 -0.42 3.87 3.92
C ARG A 81 0.72 3.54 4.88
N ARG A 82 0.65 4.02 6.13
CA ARG A 82 1.64 3.67 7.18
C ARG A 82 1.65 2.17 7.48
N THR A 83 0.47 1.55 7.56
CA THR A 83 0.35 0.11 7.83
C THR A 83 0.94 -0.70 6.66
N TYR A 84 0.67 -0.27 5.42
CA TYR A 84 1.24 -0.86 4.22
C TYR A 84 2.77 -0.76 4.21
N THR A 85 3.34 0.44 4.42
CA THR A 85 4.80 0.62 4.38
C THR A 85 5.51 -0.11 5.52
N ALA A 86 4.92 -0.17 6.71
CA ALA A 86 5.46 -0.94 7.83
C ALA A 86 5.49 -2.45 7.52
N LEU A 87 4.38 -3.01 7.01
CA LEU A 87 4.33 -4.41 6.63
C LEU A 87 5.29 -4.71 5.47
N LEU A 88 5.32 -3.85 4.45
CA LEU A 88 6.19 -4.00 3.29
C LEU A 88 7.67 -4.01 3.68
N SER A 89 8.06 -3.13 4.62
CA SER A 89 9.42 -3.10 5.15
C SER A 89 9.78 -4.42 5.84
N ARG A 90 8.87 -4.99 6.65
CA ARG A 90 9.06 -6.31 7.27
C ARG A 90 9.16 -7.43 6.23
N VAL A 91 8.35 -7.37 5.18
CA VAL A 91 8.38 -8.36 4.08
C VAL A 91 9.71 -8.31 3.33
N ALA A 92 10.22 -7.12 3.02
CA ALA A 92 11.47 -6.95 2.28
C ALA A 92 12.71 -7.47 3.03
N GLN A 93 12.65 -7.61 4.35
CA GLN A 93 13.72 -8.22 5.16
C GLN A 93 13.67 -9.76 5.16
N SER A 94 12.62 -10.37 4.62
CA SER A 94 12.54 -11.82 4.51
C SER A 94 13.49 -12.33 3.41
N PRO A 95 14.24 -13.43 3.63
CA PRO A 95 15.05 -14.06 2.58
C PRO A 95 14.20 -14.55 1.39
N HIS A 96 12.89 -14.69 1.58
CA HIS A 96 11.94 -15.14 0.56
C HIS A 96 11.19 -13.98 -0.13
N ALA A 97 11.57 -12.72 0.13
CA ALA A 97 10.94 -11.57 -0.49
C ALA A 97 11.08 -11.60 -2.01
N THR A 98 9.99 -11.35 -2.74
CA THR A 98 10.06 -11.24 -4.20
C THR A 98 10.82 -9.97 -4.61
N LEU A 99 11.40 -9.96 -5.82
CA LEU A 99 12.03 -8.76 -6.36
C LEU A 99 11.10 -7.55 -6.32
N GLY A 100 9.82 -7.72 -6.64
CA GLY A 100 8.83 -6.64 -6.58
C GLY A 100 8.54 -6.11 -5.17
N GLN A 101 8.61 -6.97 -4.15
CA GLN A 101 8.45 -6.53 -2.76
C GLN A 101 9.67 -5.75 -2.28
N ARG A 102 10.88 -6.20 -2.64
CA ARG A 102 12.12 -5.45 -2.37
C ARG A 102 12.11 -4.10 -3.09
N LEU A 103 11.78 -4.09 -4.37
CA LEU A 103 11.62 -2.88 -5.17
C LEU A 103 10.65 -1.89 -4.56
N ALA A 104 9.44 -2.33 -4.21
CA ALA A 104 8.48 -1.47 -3.57
C ALA A 104 9.05 -0.88 -2.25
N ALA A 105 9.69 -1.71 -1.42
CA ALA A 105 10.24 -1.24 -0.14
C ALA A 105 11.35 -0.20 -0.33
N SER A 106 12.33 -0.46 -1.18
CA SER A 106 13.45 0.47 -1.44
C SER A 106 12.95 1.76 -2.09
N ARG A 107 12.02 1.66 -3.04
CA ARG A 107 11.36 2.81 -3.68
C ARG A 107 10.63 3.68 -2.67
N HIS A 108 9.83 3.07 -1.80
CA HIS A 108 9.09 3.78 -0.75
C HIS A 108 10.02 4.45 0.27
N ARG A 109 11.16 3.84 0.60
CA ARG A 109 12.17 4.43 1.48
C ARG A 109 12.87 5.64 0.87
N ALA A 110 13.08 5.60 -0.45
CA ALA A 110 13.63 6.71 -1.23
C ALA A 110 12.57 7.74 -1.68
N GLU A 111 11.32 7.62 -1.20
CA GLU A 111 10.19 8.51 -1.54
C GLU A 111 9.86 8.61 -3.04
N LEU A 112 10.27 7.60 -3.82
CA LEU A 112 10.03 7.56 -5.26
C LEU A 112 8.61 7.06 -5.57
N THR A 113 7.99 7.63 -6.60
CA THR A 113 6.76 7.11 -7.19
C THR A 113 7.05 5.92 -8.11
N ALA A 114 6.04 5.10 -8.40
CA ALA A 114 6.18 4.01 -9.38
C ALA A 114 6.56 4.53 -10.78
N PHE A 115 6.14 5.75 -11.14
CA PHE A 115 6.48 6.40 -12.40
C PHE A 115 7.96 6.80 -12.45
N GLU A 116 8.50 7.40 -11.39
CA GLU A 116 9.93 7.75 -11.32
C GLU A 116 10.81 6.50 -11.34
N ALA A 117 10.42 5.43 -10.64
CA ALA A 117 11.12 4.16 -10.69
C ALA A 117 11.11 3.53 -12.09
N ALA A 118 9.97 3.59 -12.79
CA ALA A 118 9.86 3.13 -14.16
C ALA A 118 10.84 3.91 -15.08
N GLY A 119 10.87 5.24 -14.94
CA GLY A 119 11.81 6.10 -15.65
C GLY A 119 13.28 5.78 -15.35
N ALA A 120 13.63 5.54 -14.08
CA ALA A 120 14.99 5.19 -13.66
C ALA A 120 15.45 3.84 -14.22
N CYS A 121 14.54 2.86 -14.34
CA CYS A 121 14.83 1.55 -14.92
C CYS A 121 14.72 1.52 -16.46
N GLY A 122 14.16 2.55 -17.09
CA GLY A 122 13.85 2.53 -18.53
C GLY A 122 12.77 1.51 -18.91
N VAL A 123 11.82 1.22 -18.01
CA VAL A 123 10.72 0.26 -18.23
C VAL A 123 9.36 0.97 -18.25
N ALA A 124 8.34 0.28 -18.74
CA ALA A 124 6.97 0.79 -18.68
C ALA A 124 6.44 0.80 -17.22
N LEU A 125 5.58 1.77 -16.87
CA LEU A 125 4.99 1.88 -15.54
C LEU A 125 4.24 0.61 -15.12
N GLU A 126 3.59 -0.05 -16.08
CA GLU A 126 2.84 -1.29 -15.90
C GLU A 126 3.74 -2.43 -15.42
N VAL A 127 5.02 -2.43 -15.81
CA VAL A 127 6.00 -3.41 -15.32
C VAL A 127 6.23 -3.22 -13.83
N ILE A 128 6.47 -1.98 -13.38
CA ILE A 128 6.64 -1.67 -11.95
C ILE A 128 5.37 -2.05 -11.18
N VAL A 129 4.21 -1.57 -11.62
CA VAL A 129 2.93 -1.84 -10.94
C VAL A 129 2.61 -3.33 -10.88
N GLY A 130 2.86 -4.06 -11.97
CA GLY A 130 2.63 -5.50 -12.05
C GLY A 130 3.55 -6.29 -11.12
N VAL A 131 4.85 -6.01 -11.16
CA VAL A 131 5.85 -6.70 -10.34
C VAL A 131 5.63 -6.42 -8.84
N GLU A 132 5.30 -5.18 -8.45
CA GLU A 132 4.91 -4.87 -7.07
C GLU A 132 3.60 -5.56 -6.66
N ALA A 133 2.69 -5.78 -7.60
CA ALA A 133 1.48 -6.57 -7.43
C ALA A 133 1.73 -8.09 -7.47
N ARG A 134 3.00 -8.51 -7.50
CA ARG A 134 3.46 -9.91 -7.56
C ARG A 134 3.08 -10.64 -8.85
N LEU A 135 2.86 -9.92 -9.95
CA LEU A 135 2.87 -10.54 -11.27
C LEU A 135 4.30 -11.04 -11.60
N PRO A 136 4.43 -12.03 -12.51
CA PRO A 136 5.74 -12.49 -12.96
C PRO A 136 6.61 -11.32 -13.45
N VAL A 137 7.89 -11.36 -13.11
CA VAL A 137 8.86 -10.36 -13.57
C VAL A 137 9.18 -10.65 -15.04
N PRO A 138 9.00 -9.67 -15.95
CA PRO A 138 9.46 -9.82 -17.32
C PRO A 138 10.98 -10.03 -17.36
N GLU A 139 11.44 -10.98 -18.17
CA GLU A 139 12.85 -11.39 -18.23
C GLU A 139 13.77 -10.22 -18.64
N ASP A 140 13.32 -9.42 -19.60
CA ASP A 140 14.00 -8.22 -20.10
C ASP A 140 14.09 -7.08 -19.06
N ALA A 141 13.18 -7.05 -18.08
CA ALA A 141 13.16 -6.05 -17.02
C ALA A 141 13.95 -6.48 -15.77
N ALA A 142 14.14 -7.78 -15.53
CA ALA A 142 14.62 -8.31 -14.25
C ALA A 142 15.96 -7.69 -13.79
N ALA A 143 16.93 -7.57 -14.69
CA ALA A 143 18.24 -7.00 -14.37
C ALA A 143 18.17 -5.50 -14.02
N ALA A 144 17.36 -4.72 -14.76
CA ALA A 144 17.19 -3.30 -14.50
C ALA A 144 16.48 -3.04 -13.15
N LEU A 145 15.45 -3.83 -12.85
CA LEU A 145 14.73 -3.74 -11.58
C LEU A 145 15.64 -4.13 -10.40
N GLN A 146 16.40 -5.22 -10.51
CA GLN A 146 17.35 -5.63 -9.49
C GLN A 146 18.44 -4.56 -9.28
N GLY A 147 18.98 -3.99 -10.36
CA GLY A 147 19.96 -2.92 -10.29
C GLY A 147 19.45 -1.68 -9.55
N LEU A 148 18.19 -1.29 -9.77
CA LEU A 148 17.59 -0.18 -9.03
C LEU A 148 17.46 -0.50 -7.53
N VAL A 149 17.04 -1.71 -7.17
CA VAL A 149 16.96 -2.12 -5.75
C VAL A 149 18.32 -1.98 -5.07
N ASP A 150 19.36 -2.52 -5.70
CA ASP A 150 20.70 -2.54 -5.12
C ASP A 150 21.26 -1.12 -4.96
N GLN A 151 21.01 -0.21 -5.91
CA GLN A 151 21.39 1.19 -5.80
C GLN A 151 20.65 1.93 -4.68
N LEU A 152 19.33 1.74 -4.58
CA LEU A 152 18.52 2.39 -3.55
C LEU A 152 18.88 1.90 -2.14
N ASP A 153 19.12 0.60 -1.98
CA ASP A 153 19.51 0.05 -0.69
C ASP A 153 20.90 0.54 -0.26
N GLN A 154 21.85 0.69 -1.18
CA GLN A 154 23.17 1.29 -0.91
C GLN A 154 23.07 2.75 -0.44
N VAL A 155 22.26 3.58 -1.11
CA VAL A 155 22.08 4.99 -0.73
C VAL A 155 21.55 5.10 0.70
N THR A 156 20.60 4.24 1.06
CA THR A 156 19.97 4.27 2.39
C THR A 156 20.82 3.68 3.51
N ALA A 157 21.90 2.97 3.20
CA ALA A 157 22.85 2.47 4.21
C ALA A 157 23.88 3.54 4.65
N VAL A 158 24.02 4.63 3.89
CA VAL A 158 25.01 5.70 4.12
C VAL A 158 24.41 6.92 4.82
N ALA A 159 23.08 7.00 4.91
CA ALA A 159 22.32 8.08 5.57
C ALA A 159 21.93 7.70 7.00
#